data_AF-A0A3N5PHF1-F1
#
_entry.id   AF-A0A3N5PHF1-F1
#
_cell.length_a   1.000
_cell.length_b   1.000
_cell.length_c   1.000
_cell.angle_alpha   90.00
_cell.angle_beta   90.00
_cell.angle_gamma   90.00
#
_symmetry.space_group_name_H-M   'P 1'
#
loop_
_entity.id
_entity.type
_entity.pdbx_description
1 polymer ?
#
loop_
_entity_poly.entity_id
_entity_poly.type
_entity_poly.pdbx_seq_one_letter_code
_entity_poly.pdbx_strand_id
1 'polypeptide(L)'
;MVRTPMQTRRDFLLGAASLATVGLTGAPASGAQRGSGQAWDAGDLVHVLPAATHDRFLIKTSFKTSHATPPVLVIAGRKIPGRAGDTLGFFWAFDAAGLEPNRPYTLQILDARGRALCDPWPLKTMPSPGDSPKSLRLLIYSCAGGHDILPDHMPTDVSTHRFLTLAVRRRMLERAMSFAPDVVVANGDHIYWDLRSARADLLGSSPAAKAYAGVFDRTQPVLGTPNEQVLKKAVGPQVADLYGTMMRSTPVCFLQDDHDYFETDEADDTLVTMPPDAFMLNLARASQLLYYPEFLPDAHRGAGLPSGSAADRLARVSESFGTLRYGRLLELLMYDCRRFSTLTGPSAT
;
A
#
# COMPACT_ATOMS: atom_id res chain seq x y z
N MET A 1 -22.29 35.99 -33.20
CA MET A 1 -21.54 36.18 -31.94
C MET A 1 -21.15 34.80 -31.43
N VAL A 2 -19.95 34.34 -31.77
CA VAL A 2 -19.47 33.00 -31.40
C VAL A 2 -18.97 33.07 -29.96
N ARG A 3 -19.56 32.31 -29.05
CA ARG A 3 -19.07 32.16 -27.68
C ARG A 3 -17.86 31.23 -27.70
N THR A 4 -16.70 31.75 -27.36
CA THR A 4 -15.50 30.95 -27.08
C THR A 4 -15.78 30.06 -25.86
N PRO A 5 -15.50 28.75 -25.88
CA PRO A 5 -15.64 27.91 -24.70
C PRO A 5 -14.70 28.40 -23.61
N MET A 6 -15.23 28.56 -22.39
CA MET A 6 -14.44 28.96 -21.24
C MET A 6 -13.63 27.76 -20.78
N GLN A 7 -12.29 27.81 -20.92
CA GLN A 7 -11.38 26.78 -20.42
C GLN A 7 -11.67 26.53 -18.94
N THR A 8 -12.00 25.29 -18.60
CA THR A 8 -12.20 24.92 -17.20
C THR A 8 -10.83 24.72 -16.52
N ARG A 9 -10.78 24.83 -15.18
CA ARG A 9 -9.56 24.48 -14.42
C ARG A 9 -9.07 23.05 -14.70
N ARG A 10 -9.99 22.16 -15.10
CA ARG A 10 -9.68 20.79 -15.50
C ARG A 10 -8.90 20.76 -16.82
N ASP A 11 -9.30 21.56 -17.80
CA ASP A 11 -8.62 21.66 -19.10
C ASP A 11 -7.20 22.24 -18.97
N PHE A 12 -7.02 23.20 -18.04
CA PHE A 12 -5.71 23.77 -17.73
C PHE A 12 -4.73 22.75 -17.13
N LEU A 13 -5.20 21.90 -16.20
CA LEU A 13 -4.37 20.86 -15.56
C LEU A 13 -3.95 19.74 -16.52
N LEU A 14 -4.77 19.48 -17.54
CA LEU A 14 -4.50 18.51 -18.61
C LEU A 14 -3.46 19.05 -19.60
N GLY A 15 -3.52 20.33 -19.96
CA GLY A 15 -2.56 20.95 -20.90
C GLY A 15 -1.11 21.07 -20.38
N ALA A 16 -0.91 21.11 -19.06
CA ALA A 16 0.43 21.25 -18.47
C ALA A 16 1.24 19.94 -18.40
N ALA A 17 0.63 18.79 -18.68
CA ALA A 17 1.30 17.47 -18.59
C ALA A 17 2.23 17.16 -19.78
N SER A 18 2.14 17.94 -20.87
CA SER A 18 2.74 17.60 -22.17
C SER A 18 4.17 18.12 -22.38
N LEU A 19 4.80 18.76 -21.39
CA LEU A 19 5.99 19.61 -21.64
C LEU A 19 7.24 19.34 -20.78
N ALA A 20 7.36 18.19 -20.10
CA ALA A 20 8.52 17.95 -19.23
C ALA A 20 9.31 16.67 -19.58
N THR A 21 10.08 16.72 -20.67
CA THR A 21 11.20 15.79 -20.91
C THR A 21 12.39 16.51 -21.54
N VAL A 22 13.33 16.97 -20.73
CA VAL A 22 14.74 17.14 -21.14
C VAL A 22 15.62 16.76 -19.94
N GLY A 23 16.52 15.79 -20.16
CA GLY A 23 17.35 15.17 -19.13
C GLY A 23 18.71 15.84 -18.94
N LEU A 24 19.47 15.38 -17.94
CA LEU A 24 20.90 15.64 -17.79
C LEU A 24 21.60 14.44 -17.13
N THR A 25 22.71 14.05 -17.75
CA THR A 25 23.68 13.01 -17.35
C THR A 25 24.77 13.59 -16.45
N GLY A 26 25.30 12.80 -15.50
CA GLY A 26 26.55 13.10 -14.79
C GLY A 26 26.93 12.04 -13.74
N ALA A 27 28.16 11.52 -13.84
CA ALA A 27 28.77 10.46 -13.00
C ALA A 27 29.44 11.04 -11.71
N PRO A 28 29.94 10.20 -10.77
CA PRO A 28 29.82 10.42 -9.33
C PRO A 28 31.04 11.05 -8.63
N ALA A 29 30.83 11.61 -7.43
CA ALA A 29 31.87 11.83 -6.43
C ALA A 29 31.31 11.79 -4.99
N SER A 30 32.22 11.43 -4.09
CA SER A 30 32.05 10.89 -2.74
C SER A 30 31.43 11.82 -1.69
N GLY A 31 31.05 11.22 -0.56
CA GLY A 31 30.20 11.82 0.46
C GLY A 31 30.76 13.01 1.22
N ALA A 32 29.89 13.99 1.45
CA ALA A 32 29.79 14.80 2.67
C ALA A 32 28.42 15.53 2.66
N GLN A 33 27.79 15.56 3.83
CA GLN A 33 26.62 16.36 4.25
C GLN A 33 25.77 17.03 3.15
N ARG A 34 24.61 16.42 2.83
CA ARG A 34 23.58 17.05 2.00
C ARG A 34 22.79 18.07 2.83
N GLY A 35 22.95 19.35 2.48
CA GLY A 35 22.17 20.48 3.01
C GLY A 35 20.73 20.49 2.50
N SER A 36 19.91 21.32 3.14
CA SER A 36 18.45 21.46 3.01
C SER A 36 17.96 21.99 1.65
N GLY A 37 18.17 21.22 0.58
CA GLY A 37 17.67 21.51 -0.77
C GLY A 37 17.75 20.35 -1.76
N GLN A 38 18.25 19.18 -1.34
CA GLN A 38 18.34 18.00 -2.21
C GLN A 38 17.14 17.08 -1.98
N ALA A 39 16.53 16.61 -3.08
CA ALA A 39 15.47 15.60 -3.01
C ALA A 39 16.02 14.33 -2.30
N TRP A 40 15.24 13.78 -1.37
CA TRP A 40 15.58 12.55 -0.63
C TRP A 40 15.87 11.40 -1.60
N ASP A 41 17.01 10.73 -1.42
CA ASP A 41 17.42 9.61 -2.26
C ASP A 41 16.81 8.29 -1.80
N ALA A 42 15.94 7.72 -2.64
CA ALA A 42 15.33 6.42 -2.38
C ALA A 42 16.33 5.26 -2.45
N GLY A 43 17.47 5.45 -3.12
CA GLY A 43 18.46 4.40 -3.32
C GLY A 43 17.84 3.14 -3.91
N ASP A 44 17.95 2.04 -3.17
CA ASP A 44 17.47 0.71 -3.56
C ASP A 44 15.98 0.49 -3.25
N LEU A 45 15.33 1.37 -2.47
CA LEU A 45 13.92 1.21 -2.13
C LEU A 45 13.02 1.45 -3.35
N VAL A 46 12.02 0.58 -3.50
CA VAL A 46 10.90 0.73 -4.42
C VAL A 46 9.72 1.36 -3.70
N HIS A 47 9.31 0.81 -2.55
CA HIS A 47 8.26 1.39 -1.72
C HIS A 47 8.56 1.36 -0.22
N VAL A 48 7.92 2.28 0.51
CA VAL A 48 7.93 2.35 1.97
C VAL A 48 6.54 2.77 2.47
N LEU A 49 5.88 1.89 3.21
CA LEU A 49 4.59 2.16 3.85
C LEU A 49 4.68 1.88 5.36
N PRO A 50 4.66 2.92 6.21
CA PRO A 50 4.73 2.77 7.66
C PRO A 50 3.35 2.84 8.32
N ALA A 51 3.03 1.93 9.24
CA ALA A 51 1.99 2.12 10.25
C ALA A 51 2.63 2.59 11.57
N ALA A 52 1.86 3.35 12.36
CA ALA A 52 2.33 3.84 13.66
C ALA A 52 1.22 3.85 14.73
N THR A 53 1.59 3.46 15.95
CA THR A 53 0.87 3.80 17.19
C THR A 53 1.66 4.86 17.95
N HIS A 54 1.29 5.08 19.21
CA HIS A 54 2.02 5.93 20.13
C HIS A 54 3.39 5.36 20.54
N ASP A 55 3.64 4.07 20.36
CA ASP A 55 4.85 3.39 20.85
C ASP A 55 5.46 2.38 19.87
N ARG A 56 4.88 2.23 18.67
CA ARG A 56 5.28 1.19 17.72
C ARG A 56 5.21 1.69 16.29
N PHE A 57 6.22 1.33 15.49
CA PHE A 57 6.16 1.39 14.04
C PHE A 57 6.17 -0.01 13.43
N LEU A 58 5.40 -0.19 12.38
CA LEU A 58 5.51 -1.33 11.47
C LEU A 58 5.75 -0.79 10.06
N ILE A 59 6.88 -1.13 9.46
CA ILE A 59 7.29 -0.57 8.17
C ILE A 59 7.39 -1.71 7.15
N LYS A 60 6.63 -1.61 6.07
CA LYS A 60 6.73 -2.49 4.90
C LYS A 60 7.55 -1.82 3.82
N THR A 61 8.45 -2.58 3.21
CA THR A 61 9.34 -2.10 2.15
C THR A 61 9.55 -3.15 1.08
N SER A 62 9.84 -2.69 -0.14
CA SER A 62 10.50 -3.53 -1.14
C SER A 62 11.69 -2.84 -1.80
N PHE A 63 12.53 -3.64 -2.46
CA PHE A 63 13.82 -3.23 -3.01
C PHE A 63 13.94 -3.55 -4.50
N LYS A 64 14.80 -2.81 -5.21
CA LYS A 64 15.13 -3.09 -6.62
C LYS A 64 16.04 -4.32 -6.72
N THR A 65 16.88 -4.55 -5.71
CA THR A 65 17.74 -5.73 -5.60
C THR A 65 17.28 -6.66 -4.48
N SER A 66 17.42 -7.97 -4.71
CA SER A 66 17.12 -8.99 -3.70
C SER A 66 18.20 -9.02 -2.63
N HIS A 67 17.79 -9.14 -1.37
CA HIS A 67 18.69 -9.29 -0.24
C HIS A 67 18.60 -10.72 0.30
N ALA A 68 19.70 -11.49 0.24
CA ALA A 68 19.73 -12.83 0.80
C ALA A 68 19.86 -12.82 2.34
N THR A 69 20.45 -11.76 2.88
CA THR A 69 20.58 -11.51 4.32
C THR A 69 19.63 -10.37 4.70
N PRO A 70 18.95 -10.44 5.86
CA PRO A 70 18.05 -9.37 6.27
C PRO A 70 18.71 -7.98 6.29
N PRO A 71 18.13 -6.98 5.61
CA PRO A 71 18.48 -5.59 5.85
C PRO A 71 18.10 -5.20 7.29
N VAL A 72 18.65 -4.10 7.79
CA VAL A 72 18.40 -3.61 9.16
C VAL A 72 17.84 -2.20 9.14
N LEU A 73 16.78 -1.97 9.91
CA LEU A 73 16.29 -0.64 10.23
C LEU A 73 17.07 -0.09 11.42
N VAL A 74 17.64 1.09 11.26
CA VAL A 74 18.28 1.86 12.33
C VAL A 74 17.31 2.92 12.84
N ILE A 75 17.04 2.91 14.14
CA ILE A 75 16.15 3.85 14.81
C ILE A 75 16.57 4.03 16.27
N ALA A 76 16.75 5.27 16.72
CA ALA A 76 17.13 5.58 18.11
C ALA A 76 18.34 4.75 18.64
N GLY A 77 19.37 4.55 17.80
CA GLY A 77 20.55 3.74 18.13
C GLY A 77 20.32 2.22 18.13
N ARG A 78 19.09 1.75 17.92
CA ARG A 78 18.73 0.33 17.80
C ARG A 78 18.88 -0.12 16.34
N LYS A 79 19.26 -1.39 16.16
CA LYS A 79 19.22 -2.09 14.88
C LYS A 79 18.12 -3.15 14.93
N ILE A 80 17.16 -3.07 14.03
CA ILE A 80 16.01 -3.97 13.96
C ILE A 80 16.16 -4.78 12.68
N PRO A 81 16.39 -6.10 12.76
CA PRO A 81 16.49 -6.94 11.57
C PRO A 81 15.14 -6.99 10.86
N GLY A 82 15.18 -6.92 9.53
CA GLY A 82 14.00 -7.12 8.70
C GLY A 82 13.49 -8.56 8.77
N ARG A 83 12.18 -8.73 8.76
CA ARG A 83 11.52 -10.01 8.51
C ARG A 83 11.19 -10.12 7.04
N ALA A 84 11.58 -11.22 6.39
CA ALA A 84 11.26 -11.47 4.99
C ALA A 84 9.74 -11.55 4.80
N GLY A 85 9.25 -10.89 3.75
CA GLY A 85 7.86 -10.96 3.30
C GLY A 85 7.68 -11.93 2.12
N ASP A 86 8.72 -12.10 1.30
CA ASP A 86 8.70 -12.94 0.09
C ASP A 86 9.80 -14.01 0.12
N THR A 87 9.79 -14.94 -0.85
CA THR A 87 10.79 -16.02 -0.89
C THR A 87 12.06 -15.66 -1.65
N LEU A 88 12.09 -14.49 -2.30
CA LEU A 88 13.21 -14.04 -3.14
C LEU A 88 14.01 -12.89 -2.52
N GLY A 89 13.61 -12.39 -1.33
CA GLY A 89 14.35 -11.37 -0.59
C GLY A 89 14.14 -9.94 -1.10
N PHE A 90 13.07 -9.67 -1.84
CA PHE A 90 12.72 -8.32 -2.28
C PHE A 90 11.84 -7.56 -1.30
N PHE A 91 11.14 -8.25 -0.40
CA PHE A 91 10.14 -7.64 0.48
C PHE A 91 10.50 -7.88 1.95
N TRP A 92 10.43 -6.80 2.74
CA TRP A 92 10.86 -6.82 4.14
C TRP A 92 9.93 -5.99 5.02
N ALA A 93 9.69 -6.49 6.23
CA ALA A 93 8.96 -5.81 7.28
C ALA A 93 9.86 -5.50 8.48
N PHE A 94 9.73 -4.32 9.08
CA PHE A 94 10.47 -3.92 10.28
C PHE A 94 9.50 -3.53 11.39
N ASP A 95 9.72 -4.07 12.58
CA ASP A 95 8.84 -3.89 13.74
C ASP A 95 9.59 -3.22 14.90
N ALA A 96 9.30 -1.94 15.12
CA ALA A 96 9.95 -1.10 16.12
C ALA A 96 8.98 -0.76 17.24
N ALA A 97 8.92 -1.57 18.29
CA ALA A 97 8.13 -1.32 19.49
C ALA A 97 8.92 -0.60 20.60
N GLY A 98 8.22 -0.12 21.63
CA GLY A 98 8.81 0.53 22.81
C GLY A 98 9.36 1.92 22.51
N LEU A 99 8.72 2.64 21.59
CA LEU A 99 9.01 4.03 21.27
C LEU A 99 8.26 4.96 22.22
N GLU A 100 8.73 6.19 22.34
CA GLU A 100 8.05 7.21 23.12
C GLU A 100 6.92 7.85 22.29
N PRO A 101 5.79 8.21 22.94
CA PRO A 101 4.67 8.86 22.27
C PRO A 101 5.01 10.26 21.78
N ASN A 102 4.32 10.66 20.71
CA ASN A 102 4.41 11.99 20.11
C ASN A 102 5.85 12.42 19.72
N ARG A 103 6.72 11.46 19.42
CA ARG A 103 8.16 11.70 19.21
C ARG A 103 8.57 11.44 17.76
N PRO A 104 9.27 12.40 17.11
CA PRO A 104 9.90 12.14 15.82
C PRO A 104 11.16 11.29 15.99
N TYR A 105 11.32 10.32 15.10
CA TYR A 105 12.49 9.47 15.00
C TYR A 105 13.10 9.59 13.60
N THR A 106 14.43 9.56 13.52
CA THR A 106 15.14 9.40 12.24
C THR A 106 15.36 7.91 11.99
N LEU A 107 14.92 7.46 10.81
CA LEU A 107 15.00 6.09 10.34
C LEU A 107 16.01 6.01 9.20
N GLN A 108 16.74 4.90 9.12
CA GLN A 108 17.58 4.56 7.98
C GLN A 108 17.61 3.05 7.78
N ILE A 109 17.59 2.57 6.55
CA ILE A 109 17.77 1.15 6.25
C ILE A 109 19.19 0.92 5.73
N LEU A 110 19.85 -0.07 6.31
CA LEU A 110 21.18 -0.52 5.90
C LEU A 110 21.12 -1.96 5.39
N ASP A 111 22.01 -2.30 4.46
CA ASP A 111 22.25 -3.68 4.08
C ASP A 111 23.04 -4.44 5.17
N ALA A 112 23.25 -5.73 4.97
CA ALA A 112 24.01 -6.58 5.88
C ALA A 112 25.48 -6.17 6.05
N ARG A 113 26.03 -5.34 5.15
CA ARG A 113 27.39 -4.79 5.22
C ARG A 113 27.44 -3.41 5.87
N GLY A 114 26.29 -2.89 6.33
CA GLY A 114 26.17 -1.58 6.94
C GLY A 114 26.13 -0.42 5.94
N ARG A 115 25.95 -0.69 4.64
CA ARG A 115 25.79 0.36 3.62
C ARG A 115 24.36 0.85 3.61
N ALA A 116 24.18 2.17 3.51
CA ALA A 116 22.85 2.76 3.40
C ALA A 116 22.16 2.32 2.10
N LEU A 117 20.92 1.82 2.23
CA LEU A 117 20.06 1.49 1.09
C LEU A 117 19.22 2.67 0.62
N CYS A 118 19.13 3.74 1.42
CA CYS A 118 18.47 5.01 1.12
C CYS A 118 18.98 6.12 2.04
N ASP A 119 18.60 7.36 1.74
CA ASP A 119 18.77 8.48 2.66
C ASP A 119 17.92 8.27 3.93
N PRO A 120 18.36 8.77 5.10
CA PRO A 120 17.55 8.74 6.31
C PRO A 120 16.28 9.59 6.17
N TRP A 121 15.22 9.25 6.90
CA TRP A 121 13.96 10.00 6.87
C TRP A 121 13.28 10.07 8.25
N PRO A 122 12.46 11.10 8.53
CA PRO A 122 11.73 11.19 9.78
C PRO A 122 10.44 10.37 9.76
N LEU A 123 10.04 9.80 10.89
CA LEU A 123 8.70 9.28 11.15
C LEU A 123 8.32 9.55 12.61
N LYS A 124 7.07 9.93 12.86
CA LYS A 124 6.60 10.35 14.20
C LYS A 124 5.61 9.33 14.77
N THR A 125 5.77 8.98 16.05
CA THR A 125 4.76 8.22 16.79
C THR A 125 3.53 9.07 17.08
N MET A 126 2.38 8.41 17.24
CA MET A 126 1.13 9.08 17.61
C MET A 126 1.19 9.63 19.04
N PRO A 127 0.32 10.58 19.43
CA PRO A 127 0.12 10.95 20.82
C PRO A 127 -0.26 9.75 21.68
N SER A 128 0.13 9.78 22.96
CA SER A 128 -0.29 8.77 23.94
C SER A 128 -1.82 8.74 24.03
N PRO A 129 -2.47 7.57 24.27
CA PRO A 129 -3.92 7.50 24.50
C PRO A 129 -4.43 8.47 25.57
N GLY A 130 -3.58 8.83 26.54
CA GLY A 130 -3.87 9.80 27.60
C GLY A 130 -3.67 11.28 27.20
N ASP A 131 -3.16 11.58 26.01
CA ASP A 131 -2.94 12.96 25.56
C ASP A 131 -4.22 13.60 25.01
N SER A 132 -4.26 14.93 24.95
CA SER A 132 -5.36 15.69 24.32
C SER A 132 -4.83 16.58 23.20
N PRO A 133 -4.43 15.98 22.06
CA PRO A 133 -4.00 16.75 20.91
C PRO A 133 -5.14 17.68 20.44
N LYS A 134 -4.77 18.85 19.92
CA LYS A 134 -5.72 19.90 19.53
C LYS A 134 -6.20 19.78 18.09
N SER A 135 -5.45 19.05 17.25
CA SER A 135 -5.72 18.90 15.83
C SER A 135 -5.20 17.56 15.32
N LEU A 136 -5.85 17.07 14.28
CA LEU A 136 -5.45 15.92 13.49
C LEU A 136 -5.89 16.18 12.05
N ARG A 137 -5.01 15.95 11.08
CA ARG A 137 -5.33 15.97 9.66
C ARG A 137 -5.30 14.56 9.10
N LEU A 138 -6.45 14.09 8.63
CA LEU A 138 -6.57 12.80 7.95
C LEU A 138 -6.66 13.00 6.44
N LEU A 139 -5.99 12.13 5.70
CA LEU A 139 -6.28 11.87 4.30
C LEU A 139 -6.98 10.51 4.22
N ILE A 140 -8.22 10.47 3.71
CA ILE A 140 -8.99 9.23 3.53
C ILE A 140 -9.38 9.12 2.07
N TYR A 141 -9.12 7.99 1.44
CA TYR A 141 -9.52 7.69 0.06
C TYR A 141 -9.77 6.19 -0.11
N SER A 142 -10.37 5.82 -1.24
CA SER A 142 -10.69 4.45 -1.65
C SER A 142 -10.40 4.31 -3.15
N CYS A 143 -10.48 3.09 -3.69
CA CYS A 143 -10.37 2.81 -5.13
C CYS A 143 -9.07 3.34 -5.75
N ALA A 144 -7.95 3.06 -5.08
CA ALA A 144 -6.63 3.55 -5.49
C ALA A 144 -5.98 2.69 -6.59
N GLY A 145 -6.44 1.44 -6.72
CA GLY A 145 -5.95 0.47 -7.67
C GLY A 145 -6.26 0.80 -9.13
N GLY A 146 -6.00 -0.18 -9.98
CA GLY A 146 -6.11 -0.08 -11.41
C GLY A 146 -4.75 -0.23 -12.05
N HIS A 147 -4.60 -1.22 -12.93
CA HIS A 147 -3.33 -1.47 -13.61
C HIS A 147 -3.36 -0.91 -15.03
N ASP A 148 -2.32 -0.17 -15.42
CA ASP A 148 -2.21 0.47 -16.73
C ASP A 148 -2.19 -0.50 -17.93
N ILE A 149 -2.02 -1.81 -17.69
CA ILE A 149 -2.09 -2.83 -18.75
C ILE A 149 -3.52 -3.26 -19.07
N LEU A 150 -4.48 -2.96 -18.18
CA LEU A 150 -5.84 -3.45 -18.29
C LEU A 150 -6.59 -2.68 -19.39
N PRO A 151 -7.25 -3.40 -20.31
CA PRO A 151 -7.87 -2.80 -21.48
C PRO A 151 -9.09 -1.95 -21.11
N ASP A 152 -9.36 -0.96 -21.97
CA ASP A 152 -10.53 -0.12 -21.88
C ASP A 152 -11.82 -0.89 -22.24
N HIS A 153 -12.96 -0.32 -21.85
CA HIS A 153 -14.27 -0.69 -22.39
C HIS A 153 -14.87 0.45 -23.24
N MET A 154 -14.47 1.71 -23.00
CA MET A 154 -14.90 2.88 -23.78
C MET A 154 -13.86 4.00 -23.68
N PRO A 155 -12.99 4.19 -24.69
CA PRO A 155 -12.07 5.32 -24.71
C PRO A 155 -12.82 6.64 -24.54
N THR A 156 -12.38 7.44 -23.59
CA THR A 156 -12.83 8.82 -23.43
C THR A 156 -11.84 9.76 -24.10
N ASP A 157 -12.26 10.99 -24.38
CA ASP A 157 -11.39 12.04 -24.94
C ASP A 157 -10.18 12.37 -24.02
N VAL A 158 -10.14 11.86 -22.78
CA VAL A 158 -9.14 12.18 -21.75
C VAL A 158 -8.40 10.97 -21.18
N SER A 159 -8.80 9.75 -21.53
CA SER A 159 -8.13 8.50 -21.09
C SER A 159 -8.48 7.36 -22.03
N THR A 160 -7.45 6.61 -22.43
CA THR A 160 -7.53 5.34 -23.17
C THR A 160 -7.44 4.11 -22.24
N HIS A 161 -7.52 4.31 -20.93
CA HIS A 161 -7.36 3.28 -19.90
C HIS A 161 -8.63 3.19 -19.05
N ARG A 162 -9.05 1.97 -18.68
CA ARG A 162 -10.19 1.70 -17.78
C ARG A 162 -10.08 2.46 -16.46
N PHE A 163 -8.87 2.54 -15.93
CA PHE A 163 -8.53 3.26 -14.71
C PHE A 163 -7.77 4.53 -15.07
N LEU A 164 -7.75 5.51 -14.16
CA LEU A 164 -6.78 6.60 -14.26
C LEU A 164 -5.37 5.99 -14.32
N THR A 165 -4.54 6.47 -15.25
CA THR A 165 -3.16 5.97 -15.37
C THR A 165 -2.42 6.14 -14.05
N LEU A 166 -1.41 5.30 -13.83
CA LEU A 166 -0.53 5.38 -12.67
C LEU A 166 0.00 6.81 -12.46
N ALA A 167 0.42 7.47 -13.55
CA ALA A 167 0.92 8.84 -13.49
C ALA A 167 -0.12 9.84 -12.96
N VAL A 168 -1.40 9.71 -13.36
CA VAL A 168 -2.48 10.60 -12.88
C VAL A 168 -2.80 10.30 -11.42
N ARG A 169 -2.92 9.03 -11.04
CA ARG A 169 -3.18 8.63 -9.63
C ARG A 169 -2.06 9.09 -8.71
N ARG A 170 -0.80 8.95 -9.12
CA ARG A 170 0.37 9.49 -8.41
C ARG A 170 0.29 11.00 -8.22
N ARG A 171 -0.03 11.78 -9.26
CA ARG A 171 -0.20 13.24 -9.15
C ARG A 171 -1.32 13.63 -8.19
N MET A 172 -2.43 12.89 -8.19
CA MET A 172 -3.53 13.12 -7.24
C MET A 172 -3.08 12.86 -5.80
N LEU A 173 -2.36 11.76 -5.56
CA LEU A 173 -1.79 11.44 -4.24
C LEU A 173 -0.73 12.46 -3.81
N GLU A 174 0.19 12.87 -4.69
CA GLU A 174 1.18 13.92 -4.40
C GLU A 174 0.48 15.23 -4.02
N ARG A 175 -0.60 15.58 -4.71
CA ARG A 175 -1.41 16.73 -4.36
C ARG A 175 -2.07 16.56 -3.00
N ALA A 176 -2.64 15.40 -2.70
CA ALA A 176 -3.23 15.12 -1.39
C ALA A 176 -2.19 15.18 -0.26
N MET A 177 -0.99 14.63 -0.48
CA MET A 177 0.13 14.68 0.46
C MET A 177 0.70 16.09 0.63
N SER A 178 0.55 16.99 -0.35
CA SER A 178 0.94 18.41 -0.21
C SER A 178 0.14 19.14 0.87
N PHE A 179 -1.01 18.60 1.29
CA PHE A 179 -1.75 19.11 2.44
C PHE A 179 -1.16 18.64 3.78
N ALA A 180 -0.07 17.87 3.79
CA ALA A 180 0.62 17.38 4.98
C ALA A 180 -0.33 16.70 6.00
N PRO A 181 -0.98 15.57 5.63
CA PRO A 181 -1.76 14.78 6.56
C PRO A 181 -0.87 14.19 7.67
N ASP A 182 -1.40 14.10 8.88
CA ASP A 182 -0.77 13.38 9.99
C ASP A 182 -0.89 11.87 9.81
N VAL A 183 -2.01 11.40 9.23
CA VAL A 183 -2.29 9.98 8.97
C VAL A 183 -3.05 9.83 7.65
N VAL A 184 -2.75 8.75 6.93
CA VAL A 184 -3.46 8.34 5.70
C VAL A 184 -4.27 7.08 5.98
N VAL A 185 -5.52 7.04 5.51
CA VAL A 185 -6.38 5.85 5.50
C VAL A 185 -6.73 5.52 4.06
N ALA A 186 -6.21 4.39 3.57
CA ALA A 186 -6.58 3.81 2.28
C ALA A 186 -7.65 2.75 2.53
N ASN A 187 -8.86 3.00 2.05
CA ASN A 187 -10.04 2.18 2.33
C ASN A 187 -10.42 1.32 1.11
N GLY A 188 -9.82 0.16 0.96
CA GLY A 188 -10.24 -0.81 -0.05
C GLY A 188 -9.77 -0.52 -1.47
N ASP A 189 -10.00 -1.52 -2.32
CA ASP A 189 -9.78 -1.48 -3.76
C ASP A 189 -8.38 -0.98 -4.12
N HIS A 190 -7.39 -1.52 -3.42
CA HIS A 190 -5.99 -1.23 -3.71
C HIS A 190 -5.54 -1.95 -4.99
N ILE A 191 -6.22 -3.04 -5.32
CA ILE A 191 -5.93 -3.92 -6.45
C ILE A 191 -7.23 -4.11 -7.22
N TYR A 192 -7.21 -3.92 -8.54
CA TYR A 192 -8.26 -4.40 -9.44
C TYR A 192 -7.66 -5.48 -10.34
N TRP A 193 -7.93 -6.75 -10.02
CA TRP A 193 -7.35 -7.89 -10.74
C TRP A 193 -8.25 -9.14 -10.69
N ASP A 194 -9.55 -8.94 -10.91
CA ASP A 194 -10.55 -10.00 -10.80
C ASP A 194 -10.26 -11.21 -11.70
N LEU A 195 -10.53 -12.40 -11.19
CA LEU A 195 -10.13 -13.65 -11.84
C LEU A 195 -11.31 -14.46 -12.39
N ARG A 196 -12.50 -14.38 -11.77
CA ARG A 196 -13.66 -15.20 -12.13
C ARG A 196 -14.96 -14.43 -12.29
N SER A 197 -15.09 -13.25 -11.67
CA SER A 197 -16.27 -12.38 -11.80
C SER A 197 -16.68 -12.15 -13.26
N ALA A 198 -17.93 -11.76 -13.51
CA ALA A 198 -18.48 -11.52 -14.85
C ALA A 198 -17.65 -10.54 -15.70
N ARG A 199 -16.82 -9.69 -15.06
CA ARG A 199 -15.92 -8.73 -15.74
C ARG A 199 -14.44 -9.09 -15.63
N ALA A 200 -14.11 -10.29 -15.17
CA ALA A 200 -12.74 -10.74 -15.01
C ALA A 200 -11.99 -10.82 -16.36
N ASP A 201 -12.69 -11.06 -17.46
CA ASP A 201 -12.15 -11.00 -18.84
C ASP A 201 -11.66 -9.60 -19.26
N LEU A 202 -12.04 -8.57 -18.51
CA LEU A 202 -11.56 -7.18 -18.65
C LEU A 202 -10.53 -6.80 -17.57
N LEU A 203 -10.27 -7.69 -16.62
CA LEU A 203 -9.38 -7.51 -15.48
C LEU A 203 -8.28 -8.60 -15.48
N GLY A 204 -8.08 -9.28 -14.36
CA GLY A 204 -6.99 -10.25 -14.16
C GLY A 204 -7.07 -11.49 -15.06
N SER A 205 -8.24 -11.77 -15.62
CA SER A 205 -8.48 -12.85 -16.60
C SER A 205 -8.44 -12.39 -18.06
N SER A 206 -8.19 -11.11 -18.35
CA SER A 206 -8.03 -10.61 -19.71
C SER A 206 -6.79 -11.18 -20.41
N PRO A 207 -6.77 -11.27 -21.76
CA PRO A 207 -5.58 -11.72 -22.50
C PRO A 207 -4.32 -10.90 -22.18
N ALA A 208 -4.46 -9.59 -22.00
CA ALA A 208 -3.34 -8.70 -21.66
C ALA A 208 -2.79 -8.99 -20.25
N ALA A 209 -3.67 -9.16 -19.26
CA ALA A 209 -3.28 -9.54 -17.89
C ALA A 209 -2.56 -10.88 -17.86
N LYS A 210 -3.08 -11.89 -18.55
CA LYS A 210 -2.48 -13.23 -18.63
C LYS A 210 -1.11 -13.20 -19.32
N ALA A 211 -0.97 -12.42 -20.39
CA ALA A 211 0.31 -12.25 -21.07
C ALA A 211 1.35 -11.52 -20.21
N TYR A 212 0.92 -10.52 -19.43
CA TYR A 212 1.80 -9.73 -18.58
C TYR A 212 2.23 -10.48 -17.31
N ALA A 213 1.25 -10.89 -16.50
CA ALA A 213 1.46 -11.47 -15.18
C ALA A 213 1.67 -13.00 -15.22
N GLY A 214 1.02 -13.69 -16.15
CA GLY A 214 0.80 -15.13 -16.11
C GLY A 214 -0.59 -15.47 -15.57
N VAL A 215 -0.83 -16.75 -15.30
CA VAL A 215 -2.09 -17.27 -14.76
C VAL A 215 -1.81 -17.91 -13.41
N PHE A 216 -2.64 -17.63 -12.41
CA PHE A 216 -2.57 -18.30 -11.13
C PHE A 216 -2.95 -19.78 -11.26
N ASP A 217 -2.11 -20.65 -10.69
CA ASP A 217 -2.47 -22.04 -10.43
C ASP A 217 -3.06 -22.15 -9.02
N ARG A 218 -4.39 -22.28 -8.94
CA ARG A 218 -5.13 -22.35 -7.67
C ARG A 218 -4.83 -23.61 -6.86
N THR A 219 -4.14 -24.59 -7.43
CA THR A 219 -3.72 -25.82 -6.73
C THR A 219 -2.40 -25.65 -5.98
N GLN A 220 -1.72 -24.52 -6.18
CA GLN A 220 -0.41 -24.23 -5.57
C GLN A 220 -0.52 -23.12 -4.51
N PRO A 221 0.34 -23.13 -3.48
CA PRO A 221 0.52 -21.99 -2.59
C PRO A 221 0.78 -20.69 -3.36
N VAL A 222 0.35 -19.55 -2.81
CA VAL A 222 0.60 -18.23 -3.43
C VAL A 222 2.08 -17.85 -3.35
N LEU A 223 2.71 -18.05 -2.18
CA LEU A 223 4.13 -17.76 -1.97
C LEU A 223 4.98 -19.02 -2.15
N GLY A 224 6.22 -18.86 -2.60
CA GLY A 224 7.18 -19.96 -2.80
C GLY A 224 6.92 -20.83 -4.04
N THR A 225 6.00 -20.43 -4.92
CA THR A 225 5.70 -21.10 -6.19
C THR A 225 5.68 -20.06 -7.32
N PRO A 226 5.47 -20.45 -8.60
CA PRO A 226 5.29 -19.49 -9.69
C PRO A 226 4.16 -18.47 -9.45
N ASN A 227 3.15 -18.79 -8.63
CA ASN A 227 2.09 -17.84 -8.24
C ASN A 227 2.64 -16.57 -7.60
N GLU A 228 3.79 -16.63 -6.91
CA GLU A 228 4.38 -15.46 -6.24
C GLU A 228 4.80 -14.41 -7.26
N GLN A 229 5.31 -14.86 -8.42
CA GLN A 229 5.68 -13.95 -9.51
C GLN A 229 4.42 -13.35 -10.15
N VAL A 230 3.36 -14.15 -10.34
CA VAL A 230 2.07 -13.67 -10.86
C VAL A 230 1.50 -12.60 -9.92
N LEU A 231 1.49 -12.86 -8.61
CA LEU A 231 1.05 -11.92 -7.58
C LEU A 231 1.84 -10.61 -7.64
N LYS A 232 3.18 -10.67 -7.64
CA LYS A 232 4.02 -9.48 -7.64
C LYS A 232 3.80 -8.61 -8.88
N LYS A 233 3.57 -9.22 -10.04
CA LYS A 233 3.23 -8.51 -11.28
C LYS A 233 1.83 -7.91 -11.24
N ALA A 234 0.84 -8.64 -10.73
CA ALA A 234 -0.53 -8.14 -10.60
C ALA A 234 -0.63 -6.96 -9.61
N VAL A 235 0.05 -7.06 -8.46
CA VAL A 235 -0.13 -6.13 -7.33
C VAL A 235 0.90 -4.99 -7.33
N GLY A 236 2.15 -5.27 -7.68
CA GLY A 236 3.26 -4.31 -7.59
C GLY A 236 2.99 -2.96 -8.25
N PRO A 237 2.55 -2.92 -9.51
CA PRO A 237 2.24 -1.69 -10.22
C PRO A 237 1.07 -0.89 -9.62
N GLN A 238 0.19 -1.54 -8.87
CA GLN A 238 -0.98 -0.92 -8.25
C GLN A 238 -0.69 -0.37 -6.85
N VAL A 239 0.33 -0.90 -6.18
CA VAL A 239 0.67 -0.53 -4.80
C VAL A 239 2.08 0.07 -4.69
N ALA A 240 3.12 -0.72 -4.98
CA ALA A 240 4.50 -0.27 -4.84
C ALA A 240 4.81 0.90 -5.78
N ASP A 241 4.41 0.82 -7.05
CA ASP A 241 4.67 1.91 -8.00
C ASP A 241 3.75 3.12 -7.77
N LEU A 242 2.56 2.91 -7.20
CA LEU A 242 1.63 3.99 -6.87
C LEU A 242 2.13 4.83 -5.70
N TYR A 243 2.48 4.20 -4.59
CA TYR A 243 2.89 4.92 -3.38
C TYR A 243 4.38 5.25 -3.39
N GLY A 244 5.21 4.35 -3.94
CA GLY A 244 6.66 4.43 -3.86
C GLY A 244 7.11 4.78 -2.44
N THR A 245 7.86 5.87 -2.32
CA THR A 245 8.37 6.38 -1.04
C THR A 245 7.69 7.68 -0.60
N MET A 246 6.56 8.04 -1.22
CA MET A 246 5.83 9.29 -0.98
C MET A 246 5.32 9.38 0.46
N MET A 247 4.85 8.25 1.02
CA MET A 247 4.28 8.15 2.36
C MET A 247 5.29 7.70 3.43
N ARG A 248 6.59 7.66 3.13
CA ARG A 248 7.63 7.16 4.06
C ARG A 248 7.64 7.83 5.44
N SER A 249 7.18 9.08 5.51
CA SER A 249 7.15 9.90 6.73
C SER A 249 5.74 10.11 7.30
N THR A 250 4.72 9.50 6.72
CA THR A 250 3.33 9.63 7.17
C THR A 250 2.75 8.25 7.43
N PRO A 251 2.31 7.97 8.67
CA PRO A 251 1.64 6.72 9.00
C PRO A 251 0.42 6.45 8.11
N VAL A 252 0.27 5.19 7.71
CA VAL A 252 -0.81 4.71 6.85
C VAL A 252 -1.61 3.60 7.54
N CYS A 253 -2.90 3.53 7.22
CA CYS A 253 -3.82 2.45 7.58
C CYS A 253 -4.48 1.96 6.30
N PHE A 254 -4.39 0.66 6.01
CA PHE A 254 -4.93 0.05 4.80
C PHE A 254 -6.06 -0.93 5.18
N LEU A 255 -7.25 -0.73 4.63
CA LEU A 255 -8.37 -1.68 4.72
C LEU A 255 -8.53 -2.41 3.40
N GLN A 256 -8.90 -3.67 3.44
CA GLN A 256 -9.23 -4.43 2.24
C GLN A 256 -10.72 -4.30 1.93
N ASP A 257 -11.07 -4.25 0.65
CA ASP A 257 -12.45 -4.40 0.13
C ASP A 257 -12.48 -5.57 -0.87
N ASP A 258 -13.57 -5.74 -1.59
CA ASP A 258 -13.84 -6.91 -2.42
C ASP A 258 -12.73 -7.18 -3.44
N HIS A 259 -12.33 -6.17 -4.21
CA HIS A 259 -11.32 -6.34 -5.25
C HIS A 259 -9.92 -6.71 -4.71
N ASP A 260 -9.62 -6.44 -3.43
CA ASP A 260 -8.38 -6.89 -2.78
C ASP A 260 -8.35 -8.42 -2.56
N TYR A 261 -9.51 -9.08 -2.65
CA TYR A 261 -9.68 -10.54 -2.72
C TYR A 261 -9.66 -11.09 -4.14
N PHE A 262 -9.32 -10.26 -5.13
CA PHE A 262 -9.21 -10.61 -6.55
C PHE A 262 -10.55 -11.04 -7.17
N GLU A 263 -11.66 -10.50 -6.67
CA GLU A 263 -13.00 -10.57 -7.24
C GLU A 263 -13.85 -9.39 -6.76
N THR A 264 -14.80 -8.91 -7.56
CA THR A 264 -15.88 -8.03 -7.06
C THR A 264 -16.90 -8.81 -6.21
N ASP A 265 -17.75 -8.12 -5.44
CA ASP A 265 -18.83 -8.68 -4.62
C ASP A 265 -20.04 -9.22 -5.42
N GLU A 266 -19.77 -10.11 -6.36
CA GLU A 266 -20.75 -10.74 -7.24
C GLU A 266 -21.52 -11.88 -6.58
N ALA A 267 -22.84 -11.87 -6.76
CA ALA A 267 -23.73 -12.95 -6.39
C ALA A 267 -24.87 -13.07 -7.42
N ASP A 268 -24.80 -14.10 -8.25
CA ASP A 268 -25.88 -14.50 -9.16
C ASP A 268 -26.02 -16.04 -9.20
N ASP A 269 -26.88 -16.54 -10.09
CA ASP A 269 -27.16 -17.98 -10.21
C ASP A 269 -25.94 -18.79 -10.71
N THR A 270 -24.88 -18.13 -11.17
CA THR A 270 -23.69 -18.73 -11.77
C THR A 270 -22.45 -18.62 -10.89
N LEU A 271 -22.33 -17.56 -10.10
CA LEU A 271 -21.18 -17.30 -9.25
C LEU A 271 -21.54 -16.51 -7.99
N VAL A 272 -20.91 -16.88 -6.88
CA VAL A 272 -20.92 -16.13 -5.61
C VAL A 272 -19.47 -16.00 -5.17
N THR A 273 -18.99 -14.77 -4.99
CA THR A 273 -17.57 -14.51 -4.69
C THR A 273 -17.28 -14.31 -3.21
N MET A 274 -18.30 -13.96 -2.41
CA MET A 274 -18.15 -13.72 -0.97
C MET A 274 -18.99 -14.68 -0.10
N PRO A 275 -18.43 -15.20 1.01
CA PRO A 275 -17.11 -14.90 1.56
C PRO A 275 -15.98 -15.47 0.67
N PRO A 276 -14.77 -14.87 0.71
CA PRO A 276 -13.68 -15.30 -0.15
C PRO A 276 -13.32 -16.76 0.13
N ASP A 277 -13.13 -17.53 -0.95
CA ASP A 277 -12.61 -18.88 -0.82
C ASP A 277 -11.14 -18.89 -0.34
N ALA A 278 -10.62 -20.08 -0.01
CA ALA A 278 -9.27 -20.21 0.55
C ALA A 278 -8.18 -19.62 -0.34
N PHE A 279 -8.32 -19.68 -1.67
CA PHE A 279 -7.31 -19.13 -2.58
C PHE A 279 -7.41 -17.60 -2.64
N MET A 280 -8.62 -17.05 -2.77
CA MET A 280 -8.86 -15.60 -2.70
C MET A 280 -8.30 -15.01 -1.41
N LEU A 281 -8.60 -15.66 -0.27
CA LEU A 281 -8.11 -15.24 1.02
C LEU A 281 -6.57 -15.28 1.09
N ASN A 282 -5.93 -16.32 0.55
CA ASN A 282 -4.48 -16.42 0.52
C ASN A 282 -3.83 -15.35 -0.37
N LEU A 283 -4.48 -14.97 -1.49
CA LEU A 283 -4.03 -13.86 -2.32
C LEU A 283 -4.08 -12.53 -1.56
N ALA A 284 -5.22 -12.20 -0.95
CA ALA A 284 -5.40 -10.99 -0.15
C ALA A 284 -4.38 -10.89 0.99
N ARG A 285 -4.17 -12.00 1.71
CA ARG A 285 -3.19 -12.13 2.79
C ARG A 285 -1.76 -11.98 2.28
N ALA A 286 -1.43 -12.52 1.12
CA ALA A 286 -0.10 -12.37 0.53
C ALA A 286 0.14 -10.93 0.06
N SER A 287 -0.85 -10.28 -0.56
CA SER A 287 -0.80 -8.87 -0.95
C SER A 287 -0.51 -7.96 0.25
N GLN A 288 -1.27 -8.11 1.34
CA GLN A 288 -1.02 -7.35 2.57
C GLN A 288 0.36 -7.66 3.16
N LEU A 289 0.76 -8.94 3.25
CA LEU A 289 2.08 -9.30 3.78
C LEU A 289 3.22 -8.57 3.07
N LEU A 290 3.14 -8.49 1.74
CA LEU A 290 4.18 -7.91 0.90
C LEU A 290 4.14 -6.38 0.92
N TYR A 291 2.98 -5.75 0.73
CA TYR A 291 2.93 -4.36 0.29
C TYR A 291 2.52 -3.34 1.35
N TYR A 292 1.58 -3.64 2.25
CA TYR A 292 1.04 -2.63 3.16
C TYR A 292 0.87 -3.16 4.59
N PRO A 293 1.03 -2.31 5.61
CA PRO A 293 1.13 -2.77 6.97
C PRO A 293 -0.20 -3.33 7.49
N GLU A 294 -0.12 -4.44 8.23
CA GLU A 294 -1.20 -4.92 9.08
C GLU A 294 -1.49 -3.92 10.20
N PHE A 295 -2.69 -3.99 10.79
CA PHE A 295 -3.05 -3.10 11.89
C PHE A 295 -2.26 -3.42 13.15
N LEU A 296 -1.66 -2.39 13.73
CA LEU A 296 -0.97 -2.46 15.01
C LEU A 296 -1.97 -2.71 16.17
N PRO A 297 -1.49 -3.25 17.30
CA PRO A 297 -2.35 -3.52 18.46
C PRO A 297 -2.83 -2.21 19.10
N ASP A 298 -4.08 -2.24 19.57
CA ASP A 298 -4.63 -1.25 20.49
C ASP A 298 -5.16 -1.99 21.72
N ALA A 299 -4.72 -1.60 22.92
CA ALA A 299 -5.15 -2.19 24.19
C ALA A 299 -6.63 -1.95 24.48
N HIS A 300 -7.25 -0.95 23.84
CA HIS A 300 -8.67 -0.64 23.96
C HIS A 300 -9.54 -1.36 22.92
N ARG A 301 -8.93 -2.05 21.95
CA ARG A 301 -9.68 -2.88 20.99
C ARG A 301 -10.10 -4.19 21.66
N GLY A 302 -11.31 -4.65 21.36
CA GLY A 302 -11.81 -5.94 21.84
C GLY A 302 -10.83 -7.08 21.56
N ALA A 303 -10.59 -7.93 22.56
CA ALA A 303 -9.77 -9.13 22.41
C ALA A 303 -10.51 -10.19 21.58
N GLY A 304 -9.76 -11.08 20.94
CA GLY A 304 -10.34 -12.24 20.24
C GLY A 304 -10.99 -11.95 18.88
N LEU A 305 -10.78 -10.76 18.31
CA LEU A 305 -11.21 -10.49 16.94
C LEU A 305 -10.53 -11.45 15.94
N PRO A 306 -11.26 -11.95 14.92
CA PRO A 306 -10.68 -12.86 13.94
C PRO A 306 -9.53 -12.19 13.18
N SER A 307 -8.62 -13.01 12.64
CA SER A 307 -7.44 -12.55 11.89
C SER A 307 -6.46 -11.70 12.71
N GLY A 308 -6.58 -11.69 14.04
CA GLY A 308 -5.64 -11.11 14.97
C GLY A 308 -4.55 -12.11 15.38
N SER A 309 -3.30 -11.66 15.44
CA SER A 309 -2.15 -12.45 15.93
C SER A 309 -1.94 -13.79 15.22
N ALA A 310 -2.19 -13.85 13.91
CA ALA A 310 -1.89 -15.04 13.11
C ALA A 310 -0.40 -15.43 13.23
N ALA A 311 -0.12 -16.74 13.37
CA ALA A 311 1.21 -17.24 13.68
C ALA A 311 2.26 -16.95 12.59
N ASP A 312 1.81 -16.81 11.34
CA ASP A 312 2.60 -16.45 10.18
C ASP A 312 2.79 -14.93 10.00
N ARG A 313 2.33 -14.12 10.96
CA ARG A 313 2.47 -12.65 10.98
C ARG A 313 3.37 -12.17 12.12
N LEU A 314 3.65 -10.86 12.13
CA LEU A 314 4.33 -10.22 13.26
C LEU A 314 3.44 -10.25 14.51
N ALA A 315 4.06 -10.26 15.68
CA ALA A 315 3.33 -10.44 16.92
C ALA A 315 2.29 -9.33 17.14
N ARG A 316 1.07 -9.74 17.51
CA ARG A 316 -0.04 -8.86 17.90
C ARG A 316 -0.51 -7.87 16.82
N VAL A 317 -0.25 -8.16 15.54
CA VAL A 317 -0.87 -7.41 14.43
C VAL A 317 -2.21 -8.04 14.05
N SER A 318 -3.04 -7.29 13.31
CA SER A 318 -4.34 -7.73 12.83
C SER A 318 -4.47 -7.47 11.34
N GLU A 319 -4.91 -8.47 10.58
CA GLU A 319 -5.07 -8.35 9.13
C GLU A 319 -6.36 -7.59 8.75
N SER A 320 -7.42 -7.73 9.55
CA SER A 320 -8.78 -7.32 9.17
C SER A 320 -9.39 -6.24 10.06
N PHE A 321 -8.94 -6.10 11.32
CA PHE A 321 -9.55 -5.16 12.27
C PHE A 321 -8.51 -4.23 12.87
N GLY A 322 -8.67 -2.94 12.61
CA GLY A 322 -7.78 -1.87 13.01
C GLY A 322 -8.43 -0.83 13.91
N THR A 323 -7.57 -0.10 14.61
CA THR A 323 -7.95 1.09 15.35
C THR A 323 -6.88 2.15 15.14
N LEU A 324 -7.29 3.33 14.68
CA LEU A 324 -6.47 4.52 14.67
C LEU A 324 -6.87 5.36 15.89
N ARG A 325 -5.97 5.46 16.85
CA ARG A 325 -6.12 6.29 18.05
C ARG A 325 -5.14 7.45 18.02
N TYR A 326 -5.66 8.66 18.15
CA TYR A 326 -4.85 9.88 18.19
C TYR A 326 -5.11 10.63 19.50
N GLY A 327 -4.47 10.13 20.57
CA GLY A 327 -4.80 10.52 21.94
C GLY A 327 -6.30 10.39 22.24
N ARG A 328 -6.85 11.34 22.98
CA ARG A 328 -8.29 11.47 23.26
C ARG A 328 -9.08 12.20 22.16
N LEU A 329 -8.43 12.64 21.08
CA LEU A 329 -9.09 13.43 20.03
C LEU A 329 -9.91 12.56 19.08
N LEU A 330 -9.37 11.41 18.68
CA LEU A 330 -10.00 10.51 17.73
C LEU A 330 -9.74 9.05 18.09
N GLU A 331 -10.79 8.26 17.98
CA GLU A 331 -10.76 6.83 17.79
C GLU A 331 -11.50 6.50 16.49
N LEU A 332 -10.82 5.88 15.52
CA LEU A 332 -11.41 5.41 14.28
C LEU A 332 -11.26 3.89 14.21
N LEU A 333 -12.39 3.19 14.14
CA LEU A 333 -12.47 1.74 13.96
C LEU A 333 -12.47 1.43 12.47
N MET A 334 -11.61 0.51 12.05
CA MET A 334 -11.37 0.17 10.64
C MET A 334 -11.55 -1.32 10.45
N TYR A 335 -12.63 -1.73 9.79
CA TYR A 335 -13.03 -3.14 9.69
C TYR A 335 -13.10 -3.56 8.22
N ASP A 336 -12.42 -4.66 7.91
CA ASP A 336 -12.58 -5.43 6.69
C ASP A 336 -13.89 -6.21 6.78
N CYS A 337 -14.91 -5.69 6.10
CA CYS A 337 -16.25 -6.28 6.10
C CYS A 337 -16.35 -7.43 5.09
N ARG A 338 -15.70 -7.31 3.93
CA ARG A 338 -15.90 -8.24 2.80
C ARG A 338 -15.42 -9.65 3.09
N ARG A 339 -14.34 -9.80 3.85
CA ARG A 339 -13.85 -11.11 4.31
C ARG A 339 -14.92 -11.95 5.02
N PHE A 340 -15.88 -11.29 5.65
CA PHE A 340 -16.90 -11.91 6.48
C PHE A 340 -18.31 -11.74 5.91
N SER A 341 -18.46 -11.07 4.76
CA SER A 341 -19.73 -10.97 4.05
C SER A 341 -20.15 -12.32 3.51
N THR A 342 -21.42 -12.66 3.67
CA THR A 342 -22.03 -13.85 3.08
C THR A 342 -23.08 -13.37 2.09
N LEU A 343 -22.97 -13.69 0.80
CA LEU A 343 -23.89 -13.16 -0.22
C LEU A 343 -24.98 -14.16 -0.64
N THR A 344 -25.05 -15.34 -0.01
CA THR A 344 -26.07 -16.35 -0.30
C THR A 344 -26.65 -17.02 0.93
N GLY A 345 -27.83 -17.61 0.73
CA GLY A 345 -28.55 -18.34 1.76
C GLY A 345 -29.28 -17.45 2.77
N PRO A 346 -29.94 -18.06 3.78
CA PRO A 346 -30.75 -17.33 4.77
C PRO A 346 -29.97 -16.33 5.64
N SER A 347 -28.63 -16.42 5.65
CA SER A 347 -27.73 -15.56 6.40
C SER A 347 -26.97 -14.58 5.51
N ALA A 348 -27.51 -14.24 4.33
CA ALA A 348 -26.89 -13.25 3.47
C ALA A 348 -26.86 -11.86 4.16
N THR A 349 -25.69 -11.22 4.24
CA THR A 349 -25.42 -9.99 5.01
C THR A 349 -24.36 -9.12 4.36
#